data_AF-A0A1S8A664-F1
#
_entry.id   AF-A0A1S8A664-F1
#
_cell.length_a   1.000
_cell.length_b   1.000
_cell.length_c   1.000
_cell.angle_alpha   90.00
_cell.angle_beta   90.00
_cell.angle_gamma   90.00
#
_symmetry.space_group_name_H-M   'P 1'
#
loop_
_entity.id
_entity.type
_entity.pdbx_description
1 polymer ?
#
loop_
_entity_poly.entity_id
_entity_poly.type
_entity_poly.pdbx_seq_one_letter_code
_entity_poly.pdbx_strand_id
1 'polypeptide(L)'
;MARSACLFLGALLLESVASAAVSKRAFTPTVKSATVIGNIADPAINRDSCGSVRIGDRAFWTCRDSQPYDGNGVPTLPLWSTSASWSNFKADGTPDLLQYGGGGSRNPYFPYTAGECNTNSAGSCSDGTRYAIWPDQPPLVTSVNGNTVTAYTWIRKTHIKGEVCMRAAQY
;
A
#
# COMPACT_ATOMS: atom_id res chain seq x y z
N MET A 1 -33.42 -36.33 80.49
CA MET A 1 -33.69 -35.35 79.42
C MET A 1 -32.42 -35.21 78.59
N ALA A 2 -32.50 -35.57 77.31
CA ALA A 2 -31.37 -35.75 76.42
C ALA A 2 -30.74 -34.42 75.98
N ARG A 3 -29.40 -34.35 75.96
CA ARG A 3 -28.63 -33.25 75.39
C ARG A 3 -28.50 -33.46 73.88
N SER A 4 -29.05 -32.52 73.09
CA SER A 4 -28.96 -32.54 71.63
C SER A 4 -27.79 -31.66 71.19
N ALA A 5 -26.81 -32.25 70.51
CA ALA A 5 -25.63 -31.57 69.97
C ALA A 5 -26.01 -30.83 68.67
N CYS A 6 -25.74 -29.53 68.62
CA CYS A 6 -25.97 -28.69 67.45
C CYS A 6 -24.71 -28.74 66.55
N LEU A 7 -24.83 -29.36 65.38
CA LEU A 7 -23.82 -29.39 64.33
C LEU A 7 -23.71 -28.02 63.65
N PHE A 8 -22.55 -27.37 63.76
CA PHE A 8 -22.20 -26.19 62.99
C PHE A 8 -21.76 -26.59 61.58
N LEU A 9 -22.55 -26.26 60.55
CA LEU A 9 -22.12 -26.27 59.15
C LEU A 9 -21.57 -24.88 58.80
N GLY A 10 -20.26 -24.78 58.62
CA GLY A 10 -19.59 -23.58 58.10
C GLY A 10 -19.76 -23.48 56.58
N ALA A 11 -20.28 -22.35 56.09
CA ALA A 11 -20.37 -22.05 54.68
C ALA A 11 -19.04 -21.45 54.18
N LEU A 12 -18.39 -22.10 53.22
CA LEU A 12 -17.28 -21.51 52.44
C LEU A 12 -17.87 -20.53 51.40
N LEU A 13 -17.49 -19.26 51.50
CA LEU A 13 -17.74 -18.26 50.46
C LEU A 13 -16.63 -18.34 49.40
N LEU A 14 -17.00 -18.69 48.16
CA LEU A 14 -16.16 -18.51 46.98
C LEU A 14 -16.33 -17.06 46.48
N GLU A 15 -15.30 -16.23 46.60
CA GLU A 15 -15.28 -14.92 45.93
C GLU A 15 -14.85 -15.08 44.47
N SER A 16 -15.77 -14.82 43.54
CA SER A 16 -15.45 -14.73 42.12
C SER A 16 -14.86 -13.36 41.80
N VAL A 17 -13.58 -13.32 41.40
CA VAL A 17 -12.95 -12.11 40.87
C VAL A 17 -13.43 -11.91 39.43
N ALA A 18 -14.39 -11.00 39.23
CA ALA A 18 -14.82 -10.61 37.89
C ALA A 18 -13.75 -9.71 37.25
N SER A 19 -13.08 -10.20 36.21
CA SER A 19 -12.23 -9.38 35.35
C SER A 19 -13.13 -8.47 34.51
N ALA A 20 -13.18 -7.18 34.83
CA ALA A 20 -13.86 -6.20 34.01
C ALA A 20 -13.07 -6.01 32.71
N ALA A 21 -13.58 -6.56 31.60
CA ALA A 21 -13.04 -6.29 30.27
C ALA A 21 -13.18 -4.78 29.99
N VAL A 22 -12.05 -4.09 29.82
CA VAL A 22 -12.05 -2.68 29.41
C VAL A 22 -12.63 -2.60 27.99
N SER A 23 -13.87 -2.12 27.89
CA SER A 23 -14.50 -1.84 26.60
C SER A 23 -13.75 -0.71 25.92
N LYS A 24 -13.02 -1.02 24.84
CA LYS A 24 -12.39 -0.01 24.00
C LYS A 24 -13.50 0.82 23.34
N ARG A 25 -13.47 2.13 23.53
CA ARG A 25 -14.42 3.04 22.89
C ARG A 25 -14.34 2.82 21.37
N ALA A 26 -15.48 2.54 20.75
CA ALA A 26 -15.58 2.52 19.30
C ALA A 26 -15.18 3.90 18.76
N PHE A 27 -14.17 3.93 17.88
CA PHE A 27 -13.71 5.14 17.23
C PHE A 27 -13.96 4.99 15.73
N THR A 28 -14.69 5.96 15.16
CA THR A 28 -14.82 6.08 13.71
C THR A 28 -13.82 7.13 13.25
N PRO A 29 -12.75 6.74 12.53
CA PRO A 29 -11.82 7.72 11.97
C PRO A 29 -12.55 8.64 11.01
N THR A 30 -12.38 9.95 11.18
CA THR A 30 -12.91 10.96 10.28
C THR A 30 -11.77 11.76 9.65
N VAL A 31 -11.93 12.11 8.38
CA VAL A 31 -10.98 13.00 7.70
C VAL A 31 -11.16 14.41 8.23
N LYS A 32 -10.10 15.01 8.76
CA LYS A 32 -10.13 16.39 9.28
C LYS A 32 -10.31 17.42 8.15
N SER A 33 -9.64 17.22 7.03
CA SER A 33 -9.69 18.07 5.85
C SER A 33 -9.12 17.35 4.64
N ALA A 34 -9.60 17.68 3.44
CA ALA A 34 -9.03 17.24 2.17
C ALA A 34 -8.79 18.46 1.29
N THR A 35 -7.69 18.46 0.53
CA THR A 35 -7.37 19.51 -0.45
C THR A 35 -7.39 18.88 -1.83
N VAL A 36 -8.13 19.48 -2.75
CA VAL A 36 -8.11 19.08 -4.17
C VAL A 36 -6.92 19.76 -4.82
N ILE A 37 -6.11 18.97 -5.52
CA ILE A 37 -4.96 19.44 -6.28
C ILE A 37 -5.07 18.97 -7.73
N GLY A 38 -4.29 19.60 -8.61
CA GLY A 38 -4.17 19.19 -10.00
C GLY A 38 -3.53 17.80 -10.15
N ASN A 39 -3.53 17.29 -11.39
CA ASN A 39 -2.88 16.02 -11.67
C ASN A 39 -1.37 16.13 -11.44
N ILE A 40 -0.82 15.20 -10.65
CA ILE A 40 0.61 15.08 -10.41
C ILE A 40 1.15 14.09 -11.45
N ALA A 41 2.01 14.56 -12.36
CA ALA A 41 2.37 13.80 -13.56
C ALA A 41 3.83 14.00 -13.98
N ASP A 42 4.32 13.04 -14.75
CA ASP A 42 5.59 13.08 -15.46
C ASP A 42 5.28 13.14 -16.96
N PRO A 43 5.87 14.09 -17.72
CA PRO A 43 5.55 14.27 -19.13
C PRO A 43 5.99 13.08 -20.01
N ALA A 44 6.90 12.23 -19.54
CA ALA A 44 7.44 11.11 -20.33
C ALA A 44 6.73 9.78 -20.08
N ILE A 45 5.86 9.70 -19.06
CA ILE A 45 5.29 8.43 -18.60
C ILE A 45 3.94 8.63 -17.91
N ASN A 46 2.96 7.82 -18.27
CA ASN A 46 1.72 7.70 -17.53
C ASN A 46 1.89 6.65 -16.43
N ARG A 47 1.59 7.06 -15.19
CA ARG A 47 1.66 6.21 -14.02
C ARG A 47 0.27 5.96 -13.50
N ASP A 48 -0.09 4.68 -13.36
CA ASP A 48 -1.38 4.31 -12.79
C ASP A 48 -1.28 4.18 -11.25
N SER A 49 -2.27 4.74 -10.56
CA SER A 49 -2.59 4.41 -9.16
C SER A 49 -1.40 4.52 -8.19
N CYS A 50 -0.89 5.74 -8.02
CA CYS A 50 0.23 6.01 -7.14
C CYS A 50 -0.17 6.13 -5.66
N GLY A 51 0.68 5.61 -4.78
CA GLY A 51 0.72 5.96 -3.37
C GLY A 51 1.93 6.84 -3.07
N SER A 52 1.79 7.81 -2.14
CA SER A 52 2.88 8.71 -1.75
C SER A 52 3.14 8.76 -0.27
N VAL A 53 4.41 8.91 0.09
CA VAL A 53 4.85 9.27 1.44
C VAL A 53 5.71 10.52 1.40
N ARG A 54 5.57 11.38 2.43
CA ARG A 54 6.44 12.55 2.59
C ARG A 54 7.79 12.12 3.17
N ILE A 55 8.87 12.50 2.50
CA ILE A 55 10.25 12.33 2.95
C ILE A 55 10.94 13.69 2.88
N GLY A 56 11.17 14.29 4.05
CA GLY A 56 11.68 15.66 4.16
C GLY A 56 10.74 16.68 3.52
N ASP A 57 11.27 17.43 2.56
CA ASP A 57 10.61 18.46 1.76
C ASP A 57 10.10 17.93 0.41
N ARG A 58 10.03 16.61 0.23
CA ARG A 58 9.57 15.96 -1.00
C ARG A 58 8.54 14.87 -0.76
N ALA A 59 7.70 14.61 -1.74
CA ALA A 59 6.84 13.44 -1.81
C ALA A 59 7.54 12.35 -2.62
N PHE A 60 7.64 11.16 -2.07
CA PHE A 60 8.08 9.96 -2.78
C PHE A 60 6.86 9.18 -3.23
N TRP A 61 6.77 8.90 -4.53
CA TRP A 61 5.68 8.19 -5.16
C TRP A 61 6.11 6.80 -5.57
N THR A 62 5.28 5.82 -5.29
CA THR A 62 5.36 4.48 -5.89
C THR A 62 4.06 4.21 -6.62
N CYS A 63 4.15 3.83 -7.88
CA CYS A 63 3.00 3.68 -8.76
C CYS A 63 2.94 2.27 -9.34
N ARG A 64 1.71 1.84 -9.65
CA ARG A 64 1.44 0.64 -10.44
C ARG A 64 1.61 0.97 -11.92
N ASP A 65 1.67 -0.07 -12.74
CA ASP A 65 1.54 -0.08 -14.20
C ASP A 65 1.86 1.26 -14.89
N SER A 66 3.10 1.37 -15.37
CA SER A 66 3.65 2.60 -15.93
C SER A 66 3.95 2.46 -17.41
N GLN A 67 3.42 3.39 -18.19
CA GLN A 67 3.40 3.39 -19.66
C GLN A 67 4.23 4.58 -20.19
N PRO A 68 5.42 4.35 -20.76
CA PRO A 68 6.22 5.42 -21.34
C PRO A 68 5.59 5.94 -22.65
N TYR A 69 5.94 7.17 -23.00
CA TYR A 69 5.58 7.82 -24.26
C TYR A 69 6.82 8.17 -25.09
N ASP A 70 6.66 8.26 -26.40
CA ASP A 70 7.64 8.92 -27.27
C ASP A 70 7.50 10.45 -27.23
N GLY A 71 8.34 11.16 -27.98
CA GLY A 71 8.31 12.63 -28.05
C GLY A 71 7.03 13.22 -28.65
N ASN A 72 6.18 12.40 -29.27
CA ASN A 72 4.88 12.80 -29.81
C ASN A 72 3.72 12.45 -28.85
N GLY A 73 4.02 11.89 -27.67
CA GLY A 73 3.00 11.44 -26.71
C GLY A 73 2.38 10.08 -27.06
N VAL A 74 2.97 9.31 -27.97
CA VAL A 74 2.46 7.99 -28.35
C VAL A 74 2.96 6.93 -27.35
N PRO A 75 2.09 6.06 -26.79
CA PRO A 75 2.52 4.99 -25.89
C PRO A 75 3.56 4.07 -26.54
N THR A 76 4.62 3.72 -25.78
CA THR A 76 5.70 2.85 -26.26
C THR A 76 5.91 1.63 -25.35
N LEU A 77 6.45 0.54 -25.90
CA LEU A 77 6.82 -0.63 -25.12
C LEU A 77 8.31 -0.59 -24.71
N PRO A 78 8.69 -1.28 -23.61
CA PRO A 78 7.83 -2.10 -22.75
C PRO A 78 7.09 -1.30 -21.67
N LEU A 79 5.98 -1.87 -21.19
CA LEU A 79 5.31 -1.46 -19.95
C LEU A 79 6.14 -1.86 -18.72
N TRP A 80 6.08 -1.08 -17.65
CA TRP A 80 6.70 -1.43 -16.37
C TRP A 80 5.63 -1.68 -15.31
N SER A 81 5.73 -2.78 -14.58
CA SER A 81 4.76 -3.12 -13.54
C SER A 81 4.72 -2.12 -12.40
N THR A 82 5.85 -1.48 -12.12
CA THR A 82 5.97 -0.44 -11.09
C THR A 82 6.97 0.61 -11.49
N SER A 83 6.74 1.83 -11.01
CA SER A 83 7.72 2.91 -11.08
C SER A 83 7.75 3.69 -9.77
N ALA A 84 8.81 4.48 -9.60
CA ALA A 84 8.91 5.41 -8.50
C ALA A 84 9.36 6.78 -9.01
N SER A 85 8.91 7.83 -8.33
CA SER A 85 9.25 9.22 -8.65
C SER A 85 9.19 10.11 -7.42
N TRP A 86 9.59 11.35 -7.60
CA TRP A 86 9.61 12.39 -6.60
C TRP A 86 8.82 13.60 -7.07
N SER A 87 8.21 14.31 -6.13
CA SER A 87 7.75 15.69 -6.33
C SER A 87 8.26 16.53 -5.16
N ASN A 88 8.56 17.81 -5.42
CA ASN A 88 8.89 18.73 -4.33
C ASN A 88 7.61 19.13 -3.58
N PHE A 89 7.74 19.69 -2.37
CA PHE A 89 6.66 20.45 -1.76
C PHE A 89 6.84 21.95 -2.03
N LYS A 90 5.73 22.64 -2.29
CA LYS A 90 5.66 24.10 -2.37
C LYS A 90 5.68 24.70 -0.96
N ALA A 91 5.86 26.02 -0.89
CA ALA A 91 5.87 26.77 0.36
C ALA A 91 4.55 26.63 1.16
N ASP A 92 3.43 26.40 0.49
CA ASP A 92 2.12 26.16 1.11
C ASP A 92 1.92 24.71 1.62
N GLY A 93 2.92 23.84 1.46
CA GLY A 93 2.88 22.45 1.89
C GLY A 93 2.16 21.50 0.93
N THR A 94 1.71 21.95 -0.25
CA THR A 94 1.18 21.08 -1.30
C THR A 94 2.31 20.51 -2.18
N PRO A 95 2.19 19.28 -2.69
CA PRO A 95 3.19 18.74 -3.61
C PRO A 95 3.16 19.51 -4.93
N ASP A 96 4.33 19.63 -5.55
CA ASP A 96 4.46 20.10 -6.92
C ASP A 96 3.79 19.11 -7.88
N LEU A 97 3.24 19.64 -8.97
CA LEU A 97 2.52 18.82 -9.94
C LEU A 97 3.45 18.04 -10.87
N LEU A 98 4.73 18.38 -10.89
CA LEU A 98 5.73 17.65 -11.65
C LEU A 98 6.27 16.49 -10.83
N GLN A 99 6.16 15.28 -11.38
CA GLN A 99 6.96 14.15 -10.96
C GLN A 99 8.27 14.13 -11.73
N TYR A 100 9.36 13.89 -11.01
CA TYR A 100 10.70 13.75 -11.56
C TYR A 100 11.42 12.58 -10.90
N GLY A 101 12.50 12.12 -11.52
CA GLY A 101 13.10 10.84 -11.13
C GLY A 101 12.20 9.67 -11.55
N GLY A 102 12.82 8.53 -11.85
CA GLY A 102 12.15 7.42 -12.54
C GLY A 102 12.58 7.26 -14.01
N GLY A 103 13.39 8.18 -14.54
CA GLY A 103 14.06 8.07 -15.84
C GLY A 103 15.32 7.19 -15.84
N GLY A 104 15.49 6.29 -14.87
CA GLY A 104 16.58 5.32 -14.84
C GLY A 104 16.42 4.25 -15.94
N SER A 105 17.35 3.29 -15.98
CA SER A 105 17.23 2.10 -16.84
C SER A 105 15.81 1.53 -16.71
N ARG A 106 15.07 1.55 -17.84
CA ARG A 106 13.65 1.26 -18.02
C ARG A 106 13.23 -0.11 -17.46
N ASN A 107 13.14 -0.23 -16.14
CA ASN A 107 12.90 -1.45 -15.39
C ASN A 107 11.88 -1.18 -14.26
N PRO A 108 11.15 -2.20 -13.81
CA PRO A 108 10.29 -2.09 -12.64
C PRO A 108 11.07 -1.64 -11.41
N TYR A 109 10.52 -0.66 -10.67
CA TYR A 109 11.13 -0.21 -9.42
C TYR A 109 11.17 -1.33 -8.37
N PHE A 110 10.08 -2.08 -8.27
CA PHE A 110 10.01 -3.33 -7.53
C PHE A 110 10.21 -4.49 -8.51
N PRO A 111 11.33 -5.22 -8.42
CA PRO A 111 11.68 -6.24 -9.39
C PRO A 111 10.85 -7.51 -9.22
N TYR A 112 10.65 -8.22 -10.33
CA TYR A 112 10.10 -9.57 -10.33
C TYR A 112 11.12 -10.57 -9.78
N THR A 113 10.66 -11.50 -8.94
CA THR A 113 11.49 -12.63 -8.48
C THR A 113 11.52 -13.76 -9.53
N ALA A 114 12.48 -14.69 -9.42
CA ALA A 114 12.70 -15.75 -10.41
C ALA A 114 11.45 -16.63 -10.71
N GLY A 115 10.51 -16.73 -9.76
CA GLY A 115 9.25 -17.47 -9.94
C GLY A 115 8.08 -16.63 -10.47
N GLU A 116 8.31 -15.40 -10.91
CA GLU A 116 7.26 -14.42 -11.26
C GLU A 116 7.41 -13.90 -12.68
N CYS A 117 7.90 -14.75 -13.60
CA CYS A 117 8.06 -14.42 -15.01
C CYS A 117 8.94 -13.16 -15.21
N ASN A 118 10.08 -13.15 -14.53
CA ASN A 118 11.02 -12.03 -14.43
C ASN A 118 11.88 -11.76 -15.68
N THR A 119 11.53 -12.35 -16.83
CA THR A 119 12.22 -12.14 -18.11
C THR A 119 11.74 -10.87 -18.83
N ASN A 120 10.70 -10.21 -18.31
CA ASN A 120 10.15 -8.97 -18.82
C ASN A 120 9.77 -8.03 -17.68
N SER A 121 9.44 -6.80 -18.03
CA SER A 121 9.13 -5.74 -17.08
C SER A 121 7.66 -5.64 -16.68
N ALA A 122 6.77 -6.46 -17.24
CA ALA A 122 5.34 -6.43 -16.97
C ALA A 122 4.83 -7.67 -16.21
N GLY A 123 5.71 -8.66 -15.96
CA GLY A 123 5.39 -9.92 -15.30
C GLY A 123 4.59 -10.88 -16.17
N SER A 124 4.61 -10.70 -17.49
CA SER A 124 3.90 -11.56 -18.43
C SER A 124 4.56 -12.93 -18.50
N CYS A 125 3.77 -13.99 -18.38
CA CYS A 125 4.21 -15.36 -18.49
C CYS A 125 3.94 -15.91 -19.89
N SER A 126 4.66 -16.95 -20.30
CA SER A 126 4.48 -17.59 -21.62
C SER A 126 3.16 -18.35 -21.75
N ASP A 127 2.51 -18.67 -20.64
CA ASP A 127 1.18 -19.30 -20.56
C ASP A 127 0.02 -18.30 -20.65
N GLY A 128 0.31 -17.02 -20.93
CA GLY A 128 -0.68 -15.94 -21.03
C GLY A 128 -1.15 -15.40 -19.68
N THR A 129 -0.60 -15.87 -18.55
CA THR A 129 -0.87 -15.32 -17.22
C THR A 129 0.07 -14.14 -16.90
N ARG A 130 -0.19 -13.45 -15.79
CA ARG A 130 0.63 -12.30 -15.35
C ARG A 130 0.85 -12.31 -13.85
N TYR A 131 2.08 -12.09 -13.40
CA TYR A 131 2.33 -11.66 -12.03
C TYR A 131 2.20 -10.13 -11.94
N ALA A 132 1.31 -9.65 -11.08
CA ALA A 132 1.16 -8.23 -10.81
C ALA A 132 1.97 -7.85 -9.58
N ILE A 133 2.82 -6.82 -9.73
CA ILE A 133 3.52 -6.17 -8.62
C ILE A 133 2.82 -4.85 -8.40
N TRP A 134 1.83 -4.83 -7.51
CA TRP A 134 0.99 -3.66 -7.27
C TRP A 134 1.17 -3.18 -5.83
N PRO A 135 1.99 -2.13 -5.59
CA PRO A 135 2.02 -1.48 -4.29
C PRO A 135 0.68 -0.77 -4.03
N ASP A 136 -0.21 -1.44 -3.31
CA ASP A 136 -1.55 -0.94 -3.00
C ASP A 136 -1.55 0.10 -1.85
N GLN A 137 -0.40 0.34 -1.23
CA GLN A 137 -0.22 1.28 -0.13
C GLN A 137 1.04 2.13 -0.32
N PRO A 138 1.02 3.40 0.12
CA PRO A 138 2.24 4.20 0.21
C PRO A 138 3.32 3.50 1.05
N PRO A 139 4.61 3.71 0.74
CA PRO A 139 5.69 3.20 1.58
C PRO A 139 5.60 3.77 3.01
N LEU A 140 5.78 2.90 4.00
CA LEU A 140 5.85 3.26 5.41
C LEU A 140 7.30 3.59 5.77
N VAL A 141 7.58 4.85 6.10
CA VAL A 141 8.88 5.27 6.63
C VAL A 141 9.06 4.71 8.04
N THR A 142 10.16 3.97 8.26
CA THR A 142 10.49 3.37 9.55
C THR A 142 11.71 3.99 10.21
N SER A 143 12.62 4.61 9.44
CA SER A 143 13.75 5.35 10.00
C SER A 143 14.24 6.45 9.06
N VAL A 144 14.81 7.48 9.68
CA VAL A 144 15.50 8.58 9.00
C VAL A 144 16.83 8.77 9.73
N ASN A 145 17.95 8.60 9.02
CA ASN A 145 19.29 8.82 9.53
C ASN A 145 20.05 9.76 8.58
N GLY A 146 20.11 11.04 8.95
CA GLY A 146 20.61 12.10 8.07
C GLY A 146 19.82 12.13 6.76
N ASN A 147 20.52 11.90 5.64
CA ASN A 147 19.93 11.89 4.30
C ASN A 147 19.46 10.51 3.84
N THR A 148 19.54 9.49 4.71
CA THR A 148 19.10 8.13 4.40
C THR A 148 17.75 7.86 5.03
N VAL A 149 16.80 7.41 4.23
CA VAL A 149 15.44 7.06 4.69
C VAL A 149 15.20 5.59 4.39
N THR A 150 14.80 4.84 5.40
CA THR A 150 14.34 3.46 5.23
C THR A 150 12.82 3.46 5.26
N ALA A 151 12.22 2.90 4.20
CA ALA A 151 10.80 2.71 4.10
C ALA A 151 10.48 1.30 3.59
N TYR A 152 9.36 0.75 4.05
CA TYR A 152 8.87 -0.56 3.65
C TYR A 152 7.53 -0.43 2.94
N THR A 153 7.29 -1.29 1.97
CA THR A 153 5.96 -1.51 1.41
C THR A 153 5.67 -3.00 1.38
N TRP A 154 4.40 -3.35 1.26
CA TRP A 154 3.94 -4.73 1.20
C TRP A 154 3.21 -4.91 -0.12
N ILE A 155 3.75 -5.79 -0.95
CA ILE A 155 3.18 -6.09 -2.26
C ILE A 155 2.63 -7.50 -2.18
N ARG A 156 1.33 -7.64 -2.46
CA ARG A 156 0.70 -8.96 -2.52
C ARG A 156 1.22 -9.69 -3.75
N LYS A 157 1.58 -10.96 -3.57
CA LYS A 157 1.89 -11.84 -4.70
C LYS A 157 0.60 -12.21 -5.41
N THR A 158 0.32 -11.54 -6.53
CA THR A 158 -0.91 -11.76 -7.30
C THR A 158 -0.57 -12.38 -8.66
N HIS A 159 -1.07 -13.59 -8.90
CA HIS A 159 -0.97 -14.28 -10.18
C HIS A 159 -2.32 -14.20 -10.89
N ILE A 160 -2.41 -13.31 -11.87
CA ILE A 160 -3.61 -13.07 -12.68
C ILE A 160 -3.66 -14.16 -13.75
N LYS A 161 -4.71 -14.98 -13.69
CA LYS A 161 -5.05 -16.00 -14.67
C LYS A 161 -6.19 -15.49 -15.56
N GLY A 162 -6.42 -16.12 -16.71
CA GLY A 162 -7.28 -15.65 -17.82
C GLY A 162 -8.79 -15.43 -17.54
N GLU A 163 -9.23 -15.20 -16.30
CA GLU A 163 -10.66 -15.10 -15.95
C GLU A 163 -11.07 -13.82 -15.22
N VAL A 164 -10.19 -12.84 -14.99
CA VAL A 164 -10.51 -11.69 -14.10
C VAL A 164 -11.19 -10.51 -14.82
N CYS A 165 -11.46 -10.57 -16.13
CA CYS A 165 -12.00 -9.42 -16.88
C CYS A 165 -13.18 -9.73 -17.82
N MET A 166 -14.05 -10.67 -17.46
CA MET A 166 -15.30 -10.96 -18.19
C MET A 166 -16.51 -10.72 -17.29
N ARG A 167 -16.78 -9.46 -16.93
CA ARG A 167 -18.18 -9.02 -16.81
C ARG A 167 -18.55 -8.44 -18.16
N ALA A 168 -19.13 -9.28 -19.01
CA ALA A 168 -19.82 -8.82 -20.20
C ALA A 168 -20.85 -7.76 -19.76
N ALA A 169 -20.71 -6.54 -20.29
CA ALA A 169 -21.83 -5.63 -20.33
C ALA A 169 -22.89 -6.30 -21.22
N GLN A 170 -23.88 -6.92 -20.58
CA GLN A 170 -25.11 -7.29 -21.26
C GLN A 170 -25.85 -5.98 -21.52
N TYR A 171 -25.77 -5.50 -22.76
CA TYR A 171 -26.74 -4.57 -23.32
C TYR A 171 -27.98 -5.34 -23.74
#